data_AF-A0A1Q4YN93-F1
#
_entry.id   AF-A0A1Q4YN93-F1
#
_cell.length_a   1.000
_cell.length_b   1.000
_cell.length_c   1.000
_cell.angle_alpha   90.00
_cell.angle_beta   90.00
_cell.angle_gamma   90.00
#
_symmetry.space_group_name_H-M   'P 1'
#
loop_
_entity.id
_entity.type
_entity.pdbx_description
1 polymer ?
#
loop_
_entity_poly.entity_id
_entity_poly.type
_entity_poly.pdbx_seq_one_letter_code
_entity_poly.pdbx_strand_id
1 'polypeptide(L)'
;MTEEPIGDERSLFEALYESEDAVVRALRAGAAAESCDADGTTALYLASVEDRPGAVRLLLAAGADPDRPSGPEAGDLPLCGAACGGHTEVVGALLSAGARPDLPEQFGFTALRWAVGLGHAPTAELLLAHGADPHLPGPEGEPPLVLAARRGSVRTVRALLEHGAGTWAGAVEWALTQARRMLEADVEQELLRRLEEAHGSGFDAMVRRDLVDGEETVTVELLRDGEPFAGADGQTGHAVIAELLRGVG
;
A
#
# COMPACT_ATOMS: atom_id res chain seq x y z
N MET A 1 23.61 45.21 20.72
CA MET A 1 24.16 44.16 19.85
C MET A 1 23.82 42.84 20.50
N THR A 2 22.64 42.32 20.21
CA THR A 2 22.26 40.95 20.53
C THR A 2 22.58 40.16 19.28
N GLU A 3 23.62 39.32 19.34
CA GLU A 3 23.87 38.33 18.31
C GLU A 3 22.71 37.32 18.36
N GLU A 4 21.78 37.44 17.43
CA GLU A 4 20.89 36.32 17.08
C GLU A 4 21.79 35.24 16.44
N PRO A 5 21.72 33.98 16.89
CA PRO A 5 22.39 32.92 16.18
C PRO A 5 21.65 32.75 14.86
N ILE A 6 22.31 33.11 13.75
CA ILE A 6 21.91 32.67 12.41
C ILE A 6 22.27 31.18 12.33
N GLY A 7 21.47 30.35 12.99
CA GLY A 7 21.37 28.95 12.64
C GLY A 7 20.63 28.89 11.32
N ASP A 8 21.22 28.24 10.32
CA ASP A 8 20.52 27.83 9.11
C ASP A 8 19.46 26.79 9.53
N GLU A 9 18.37 27.24 10.15
CA GLU A 9 17.24 26.39 10.58
C GLU A 9 16.42 26.00 9.35
N ARG A 10 17.05 25.25 8.43
CA ARG A 10 16.31 24.60 7.34
C ARG A 10 15.30 23.65 7.95
N SER A 11 14.07 23.78 7.50
CA SER A 11 13.01 22.87 7.88
C SER A 11 13.36 21.45 7.42
N LEU A 12 13.00 20.46 8.23
CA LEU A 12 13.13 19.04 7.88
C LEU A 12 12.39 18.71 6.56
N PHE A 13 11.34 19.46 6.22
CA PHE A 13 10.59 19.31 4.98
C PHE A 13 11.37 19.81 3.76
N GLU A 14 12.04 20.97 3.86
CA GLU A 14 12.91 21.44 2.78
C GLU A 14 14.05 20.45 2.51
N ALA A 15 14.61 19.89 3.59
CA ALA A 15 15.64 18.88 3.51
C ALA A 15 15.15 17.59 2.83
N LEU A 16 13.93 17.14 3.13
CA LEU A 16 13.31 15.99 2.48
C LEU A 16 13.22 16.17 0.96
N TYR A 17 12.82 17.36 0.50
CA TYR A 17 12.75 17.68 -0.94
C TYR A 17 14.12 17.86 -1.61
N GLU A 18 15.18 18.12 -0.84
CA GLU A 18 16.52 18.35 -1.35
C GLU A 18 17.31 17.03 -1.55
N SER A 19 17.61 16.32 -0.46
CA SER A 19 18.42 15.09 -0.48
C SER A 19 18.52 14.44 0.90
N GLU A 20 18.92 13.16 0.95
CA GLU A 20 19.23 12.48 2.21
C GLU A 20 20.33 13.19 3.01
N ASP A 21 21.35 13.75 2.34
CA ASP A 21 22.41 14.52 3.00
C ASP A 21 21.86 15.81 3.65
N ALA A 22 20.85 16.43 3.04
CA ALA A 22 20.17 17.58 3.65
C ALA A 22 19.41 17.16 4.90
N VAL A 23 18.73 16.00 4.88
CA VAL A 23 18.05 15.44 6.05
C VAL A 23 19.05 15.18 7.19
N VAL A 24 20.20 14.59 6.90
CA VAL A 24 21.29 14.39 7.88
C VAL A 24 21.74 15.72 8.49
N ARG A 25 21.96 16.76 7.66
CA ARG A 25 22.36 18.09 8.14
C ARG A 25 21.28 18.70 9.05
N ALA A 26 20.02 18.65 8.65
CA ALA A 26 18.91 19.19 9.42
C ALA A 26 18.78 18.50 10.79
N LEU A 27 18.78 17.17 10.83
CA LEU A 27 18.71 16.40 12.08
C LEU A 27 19.91 16.70 13.00
N ARG A 28 21.13 16.81 12.44
CA ARG A 28 22.33 17.19 13.22
C ARG A 28 22.31 18.63 13.72
N ALA A 29 21.63 19.53 13.02
CA ALA A 29 21.40 20.91 13.45
C ALA A 29 20.33 21.03 14.54
N GLY A 30 19.65 19.93 14.89
CA GLY A 30 18.65 19.89 15.97
C GLY A 30 17.20 19.92 15.49
N ALA A 31 16.94 19.77 14.18
CA ALA A 31 15.57 19.58 13.69
C ALA A 31 14.95 18.35 14.35
N ALA A 32 13.74 18.49 14.89
CA ALA A 32 13.04 17.38 15.53
C ALA A 32 12.57 16.39 14.46
N ALA A 33 12.89 15.09 14.62
CA ALA A 33 12.42 14.02 13.73
C ALA A 33 10.88 13.96 13.67
N GLU A 34 10.24 14.45 14.74
CA GLU A 34 8.80 14.53 14.98
C GLU A 34 8.12 15.78 14.41
N SER A 35 8.82 16.56 13.58
CA SER A 35 8.28 17.78 12.98
C SER A 35 7.13 17.46 12.03
N CYS A 36 6.13 18.34 12.02
CA CYS A 36 5.04 18.33 11.05
C CYS A 36 4.94 19.66 10.31
N ASP A 37 4.36 19.65 9.10
CA ASP A 37 4.04 20.87 8.36
C ASP A 37 2.74 21.53 8.90
N ALA A 38 2.27 22.58 8.19
CA ALA A 38 1.09 23.33 8.58
C ALA A 38 -0.22 22.53 8.50
N ASP A 39 -0.24 21.45 7.70
CA ASP A 39 -1.39 20.57 7.52
C ASP A 39 -1.33 19.35 8.47
N GLY A 40 -0.31 19.30 9.35
CA GLY A 40 -0.11 18.19 10.28
C GLY A 40 0.57 16.97 9.65
N THR A 41 1.08 17.08 8.42
CA THR A 41 1.83 16.01 7.77
C THR A 41 3.13 15.81 8.54
N THR A 42 3.43 14.61 9.03
CA THR A 42 4.73 14.33 9.68
C THR A 42 5.81 14.09 8.62
N ALA A 43 7.06 14.45 8.95
CA ALA A 43 8.21 14.19 8.08
C ALA A 43 8.36 12.70 7.74
N LEU A 44 8.07 11.82 8.71
CA LEU A 44 8.12 10.37 8.51
C LEU A 44 7.03 9.89 7.55
N TYR A 45 5.79 10.39 7.68
CA TYR A 45 4.72 10.04 6.77
C TYR A 45 5.03 10.49 5.33
N LEU A 46 5.47 11.74 5.15
CA LEU A 46 5.86 12.26 3.84
C LEU A 46 6.95 11.40 3.18
N ALA A 47 8.03 11.13 3.91
CA ALA A 47 9.10 10.26 3.42
C ALA A 47 8.62 8.84 3.09
N SER A 48 7.61 8.35 3.83
CA SER A 48 7.05 7.03 3.64
C SER A 48 6.19 6.92 2.39
N VAL A 49 5.37 7.92 2.06
CA VAL A 49 4.53 7.90 0.86
C VAL A 49 5.29 8.26 -0.43
N GLU A 50 6.39 8.99 -0.31
CA GLU A 50 7.27 9.37 -1.43
C GLU A 50 8.38 8.34 -1.73
N ASP A 51 8.33 7.15 -1.12
CA ASP A 51 9.31 6.06 -1.26
C ASP A 51 10.76 6.50 -1.02
N ARG A 52 11.02 7.13 0.15
CA ARG A 52 12.37 7.58 0.54
C ARG A 52 12.95 6.72 1.67
N PRO A 53 13.36 5.47 1.40
CA PRO A 53 13.79 4.53 2.45
C PRO A 53 15.00 5.02 3.27
N GLY A 54 15.95 5.74 2.67
CA GLY A 54 17.06 6.32 3.43
C GLY A 54 16.61 7.44 4.38
N ALA A 55 15.73 8.34 3.93
CA ALA A 55 15.15 9.37 4.79
C ALA A 55 14.31 8.76 5.93
N VAL A 56 13.48 7.76 5.63
CA VAL A 56 12.71 7.01 6.64
C VAL A 56 13.63 6.41 7.71
N ARG A 57 14.71 5.72 7.30
CA ARG A 57 15.70 5.16 8.24
C ARG A 57 16.37 6.25 9.11
N LEU A 58 16.70 7.41 8.53
CA LEU A 58 17.30 8.52 9.27
C LEU A 58 16.33 9.10 10.31
N LEU A 59 15.06 9.29 9.94
CA LEU A 59 14.03 9.82 10.83
C LEU A 59 13.75 8.86 12.00
N LEU A 60 13.60 7.57 11.72
CA LEU A 60 13.43 6.53 12.74
C LEU A 60 14.66 6.45 13.67
N ALA A 61 15.87 6.51 13.12
CA ALA A 61 17.10 6.54 13.92
C ALA A 61 17.23 7.81 14.78
N ALA A 62 16.61 8.91 14.36
CA ALA A 62 16.53 10.15 15.12
C ALA A 62 15.35 10.17 16.12
N GLY A 63 14.62 9.06 16.25
CA GLY A 63 13.59 8.88 17.27
C GLY A 63 12.17 9.21 16.82
N ALA A 64 11.90 9.30 15.52
CA ALA A 64 10.53 9.37 15.03
C ALA A 64 9.75 8.09 15.40
N ASP A 65 8.56 8.24 15.95
CA ASP A 65 7.63 7.16 16.26
C ASP A 65 7.02 6.60 14.96
N PRO A 66 7.26 5.32 14.63
CA PRO A 66 6.76 4.70 13.40
C PRO A 66 5.23 4.63 13.32
N ASP A 67 4.54 4.71 14.46
CA ASP A 67 3.08 4.65 14.54
C ASP A 67 2.43 6.03 14.68
N ARG A 68 3.21 7.12 14.65
CA ARG A 68 2.65 8.47 14.84
C ARG A 68 1.69 8.82 13.70
N PRO A 69 0.43 9.15 14.02
CA PRO A 69 -0.52 9.58 12.99
C PRO A 69 -0.16 10.95 12.42
N SER A 70 -0.52 11.12 11.15
CA SER A 70 -0.20 12.27 10.31
C SER A 70 -1.49 12.86 9.71
N GLY A 71 -1.37 14.09 9.21
CA GLY A 71 -2.42 14.79 8.50
C GLY A 71 -3.39 15.55 9.41
N PRO A 72 -4.36 16.28 8.83
CA PRO A 72 -5.18 17.27 9.53
C PRO A 72 -6.08 16.64 10.60
N GLU A 73 -6.47 15.38 10.43
CA GLU A 73 -7.29 14.62 11.38
C GLU A 73 -6.47 13.62 12.21
N ALA A 74 -5.14 13.64 12.08
CA ALA A 74 -4.23 12.68 12.71
C ALA A 74 -4.66 11.22 12.41
N GLY A 75 -4.99 10.97 11.15
CA GLY A 75 -5.58 9.73 10.68
C GLY A 75 -4.66 8.85 9.85
N ASP A 76 -3.64 9.43 9.24
CA ASP A 76 -2.79 8.74 8.28
C ASP A 76 -1.58 8.11 8.97
N LEU A 77 -1.36 6.81 8.75
CA LEU A 77 -0.25 6.08 9.35
C LEU A 77 0.88 5.87 8.32
N PRO A 78 2.16 6.08 8.69
CA PRO A 78 3.30 5.89 7.79
C PRO A 78 3.30 4.51 7.12
N LEU A 79 3.02 3.45 7.89
CA LEU A 79 2.98 2.08 7.38
C LEU A 79 1.86 1.86 6.36
N CYS A 80 0.68 2.44 6.57
CA CYS A 80 -0.44 2.36 5.63
C CYS A 80 -0.14 3.13 4.34
N GLY A 81 0.44 4.34 4.45
CA GLY A 81 0.85 5.13 3.29
C GLY A 81 1.90 4.42 2.43
N ALA A 82 2.94 3.86 3.05
CA ALA A 82 3.95 3.07 2.36
C ALA A 82 3.35 1.81 1.71
N ALA A 83 2.46 1.11 2.42
CA ALA A 83 1.80 -0.08 1.89
C ALA A 83 0.84 0.22 0.73
N CYS A 84 0.20 1.39 0.73
CA CYS A 84 -0.63 1.88 -0.38
C CYS A 84 0.21 2.10 -1.65
N GLY A 85 1.40 2.71 -1.51
CA GLY A 85 2.34 2.90 -2.62
C GLY A 85 3.08 1.64 -3.07
N GLY A 86 3.03 0.56 -2.29
CA GLY A 86 3.80 -0.65 -2.57
C GLY A 86 5.29 -0.53 -2.22
N HIS A 87 5.65 0.43 -1.39
CA HIS A 87 7.02 0.80 -1.05
C HIS A 87 7.65 -0.20 -0.08
N THR A 88 7.95 -1.41 -0.58
CA THR A 88 8.34 -2.57 0.26
C THR A 88 9.57 -2.28 1.14
N GLU A 89 10.55 -1.52 0.65
CA GLU A 89 11.74 -1.16 1.46
C GLU A 89 11.38 -0.24 2.63
N VAL A 90 10.50 0.74 2.41
CA VAL A 90 9.97 1.61 3.45
C VAL A 90 9.15 0.82 4.47
N VAL A 91 8.26 -0.07 4.01
CA VAL A 91 7.49 -0.96 4.89
C VAL A 91 8.42 -1.78 5.78
N GLY A 92 9.49 -2.35 5.22
CA GLY A 92 10.50 -3.09 5.98
C GLY A 92 11.21 -2.25 7.04
N ALA A 93 11.57 -1.00 6.70
CA ALA A 93 12.20 -0.08 7.65
C ALA A 93 11.27 0.27 8.82
N LEU A 94 10.00 0.58 8.54
CA LEU A 94 8.99 0.90 9.55
C LEU A 94 8.73 -0.29 10.49
N LEU A 95 8.51 -1.48 9.94
CA LEU A 95 8.30 -2.71 10.73
C LEU A 95 9.52 -3.06 11.59
N SER A 96 10.74 -2.87 11.04
CA SER A 96 11.99 -3.08 11.79
C SER A 96 12.17 -2.09 12.93
N ALA A 97 11.58 -0.89 12.83
CA ALA A 97 11.55 0.10 13.89
C ALA A 97 10.41 -0.10 14.89
N GLY A 98 9.58 -1.14 14.72
CA GLY A 98 8.52 -1.49 15.65
C GLY A 98 7.12 -0.98 15.28
N ALA A 99 6.90 -0.54 14.02
CA ALA A 99 5.56 -0.23 13.54
C ALA A 99 4.62 -1.41 13.76
N ARG A 100 3.39 -1.14 14.23
CA ARG A 100 2.39 -2.18 14.44
C ARG A 100 1.64 -2.47 13.13
N PRO A 101 1.71 -3.69 12.57
CA PRO A 101 1.16 -3.99 11.24
C PRO A 101 -0.36 -3.88 11.15
N ASP A 102 -1.06 -4.13 12.26
CA ASP A 102 -2.52 -4.21 12.31
C ASP A 102 -3.19 -2.92 12.80
N LEU A 103 -2.44 -1.81 12.87
CA LEU A 103 -3.07 -0.52 13.16
C LEU A 103 -3.96 -0.09 11.99
N PRO A 104 -5.26 0.18 12.23
CA PRO A 104 -6.10 0.78 11.22
C PRO A 104 -5.81 2.28 11.13
N GLU A 105 -5.70 2.80 9.91
CA GLU A 105 -5.77 4.24 9.68
C GLU A 105 -7.23 4.75 9.83
N GLN A 106 -7.45 6.06 9.70
CA GLN A 106 -8.74 6.72 9.95
C GLN A 106 -9.96 6.12 9.23
N PHE A 107 -9.78 5.57 8.04
CA PHE A 107 -10.86 4.92 7.29
C PHE A 107 -11.05 3.45 7.65
N GLY A 108 -10.24 2.89 8.54
CA GLY A 108 -10.34 1.51 9.01
C GLY A 108 -9.54 0.50 8.18
N PHE A 109 -8.67 0.94 7.29
CA PHE A 109 -7.78 0.08 6.52
C PHE A 109 -6.47 -0.18 7.27
N THR A 110 -6.00 -1.43 7.25
CA THR A 110 -4.65 -1.80 7.70
C THR A 110 -3.66 -1.73 6.53
N ALA A 111 -2.36 -1.74 6.83
CA ALA A 111 -1.32 -1.80 5.80
C ALA A 111 -1.46 -3.03 4.88
N LEU A 112 -1.80 -4.21 5.46
CA LEU A 112 -2.03 -5.43 4.68
C LEU A 112 -3.20 -5.26 3.72
N ARG A 113 -4.28 -4.61 4.15
CA ARG A 113 -5.45 -4.39 3.30
C ARG A 113 -5.15 -3.48 2.11
N TRP A 114 -4.31 -2.46 2.28
CA TRP A 114 -3.82 -1.62 1.18
C TRP A 114 -2.96 -2.43 0.19
N ALA A 115 -1.94 -3.14 0.70
CA ALA A 115 -1.05 -3.93 -0.13
C ALA A 115 -1.80 -5.00 -0.93
N VAL A 116 -2.74 -5.73 -0.32
CA VAL A 116 -3.53 -6.76 -1.02
C VAL A 116 -4.49 -6.13 -2.05
N GLY A 117 -5.13 -5.01 -1.70
CA GLY A 117 -6.13 -4.37 -2.56
C GLY A 117 -5.54 -3.73 -3.81
N LEU A 118 -4.35 -3.15 -3.68
CA LEU A 118 -3.62 -2.52 -4.77
C LEU A 118 -2.59 -3.43 -5.42
N GLY A 119 -2.32 -4.58 -4.79
CA GLY A 119 -1.57 -5.65 -5.43
C GLY A 119 -0.11 -5.76 -5.23
N HIS A 120 0.37 -5.14 -4.19
CA HIS A 120 1.77 -5.10 -3.85
C HIS A 120 2.12 -6.40 -3.14
N ALA A 121 2.15 -7.51 -3.89
CA ALA A 121 2.37 -8.84 -3.35
C ALA A 121 3.67 -8.94 -2.51
N PRO A 122 4.83 -8.35 -2.91
CA PRO A 122 6.01 -8.31 -2.06
C PRO A 122 5.79 -7.59 -0.73
N THR A 123 5.01 -6.51 -0.74
CA THR A 123 4.67 -5.75 0.47
C THR A 123 3.71 -6.54 1.38
N ALA A 124 2.72 -7.23 0.81
CA ALA A 124 1.81 -8.09 1.57
C ALA A 124 2.54 -9.26 2.23
N GLU A 125 3.46 -9.92 1.50
CA GLU A 125 4.33 -10.97 2.04
C GLU A 125 5.17 -10.46 3.22
N LEU A 126 5.76 -9.27 3.09
CA LEU A 126 6.57 -8.68 4.15
C LEU A 126 5.73 -8.35 5.39
N LEU A 127 4.54 -7.79 5.22
CA LEU A 127 3.62 -7.50 6.33
C LEU A 127 3.21 -8.78 7.06
N LEU A 128 2.85 -9.84 6.33
CA LEU A 128 2.51 -11.15 6.90
C LEU A 128 3.70 -11.77 7.65
N ALA A 129 4.91 -11.69 7.08
CA ALA A 129 6.15 -12.16 7.73
C ALA A 129 6.45 -11.42 9.04
N HIS A 130 6.00 -10.16 9.17
CA HIS A 130 6.09 -9.35 10.39
C HIS A 130 4.85 -9.44 11.29
N GLY A 131 3.97 -10.42 11.05
CA GLY A 131 2.87 -10.76 11.95
C GLY A 131 1.59 -9.95 11.74
N ALA A 132 1.38 -9.34 10.57
CA ALA A 132 0.06 -8.84 10.19
C ALA A 132 -0.96 -9.98 10.23
N ASP A 133 -2.14 -9.74 10.82
CA ASP A 133 -3.20 -10.74 10.89
C ASP A 133 -3.85 -10.94 9.50
N PRO A 134 -3.76 -12.14 8.91
CA PRO A 134 -4.31 -12.42 7.58
C PRO A 134 -5.85 -12.45 7.55
N HIS A 135 -6.52 -12.36 8.71
CA HIS A 135 -7.96 -12.39 8.84
C HIS A 135 -8.60 -11.02 9.01
N LEU A 136 -7.83 -9.96 9.34
CA LEU A 136 -8.40 -8.63 9.58
C LEU A 136 -8.98 -8.03 8.30
N PRO A 137 -10.31 -7.84 8.23
CA PRO A 137 -10.93 -7.25 7.06
C PRO A 137 -10.77 -5.73 7.07
N GLY A 138 -10.93 -5.12 5.89
CA GLY A 138 -11.17 -3.69 5.79
C GLY A 138 -12.59 -3.29 6.22
N PRO A 139 -12.98 -2.02 6.06
CA PRO A 139 -14.27 -1.47 6.50
C PRO A 139 -15.50 -2.17 5.92
N GLU A 140 -15.38 -2.74 4.72
CA GLU A 140 -16.44 -3.50 4.04
C GLU A 140 -16.60 -4.93 4.56
N GLY A 141 -15.79 -5.35 5.55
CA GLY A 141 -15.84 -6.69 6.14
C GLY A 141 -15.29 -7.79 5.24
N GLU A 142 -14.72 -7.43 4.07
CA GLU A 142 -14.15 -8.40 3.17
C GLU A 142 -12.81 -8.96 3.68
N PRO A 143 -12.66 -10.29 3.78
CA PRO A 143 -11.42 -10.90 4.24
C PRO A 143 -10.29 -10.72 3.22
N PRO A 144 -9.02 -10.55 3.65
CA PRO A 144 -7.88 -10.41 2.75
C PRO A 144 -7.77 -11.51 1.67
N LEU A 145 -8.09 -12.76 2.03
CA LEU A 145 -8.08 -13.90 1.10
C LEU A 145 -9.08 -13.73 -0.06
N VAL A 146 -10.26 -13.20 0.23
CA VAL A 146 -11.31 -12.97 -0.78
C VAL A 146 -10.90 -11.85 -1.73
N LEU A 147 -10.34 -10.77 -1.17
CA LEU A 147 -9.82 -9.65 -1.93
C LEU A 147 -8.69 -10.08 -2.88
N ALA A 148 -7.71 -10.83 -2.39
CA ALA A 148 -6.62 -11.38 -3.19
C ALA A 148 -7.14 -12.29 -4.31
N ALA A 149 -8.12 -13.14 -4.00
CA ALA A 149 -8.75 -14.03 -4.97
C ALA A 149 -9.55 -13.28 -6.06
N ARG A 150 -10.28 -12.22 -5.70
CA ARG A 150 -10.96 -11.37 -6.68
C ARG A 150 -9.96 -10.65 -7.58
N ARG A 151 -8.85 -10.16 -7.01
CA ARG A 151 -7.82 -9.47 -7.76
C ARG A 151 -7.01 -10.38 -8.69
N GLY A 152 -6.93 -11.67 -8.36
CA GLY A 152 -6.27 -12.67 -9.19
C GLY A 152 -4.79 -12.89 -8.86
N SER A 153 -4.28 -12.33 -7.74
CA SER A 153 -2.88 -12.50 -7.34
C SER A 153 -2.67 -13.85 -6.66
N VAL A 154 -2.08 -14.80 -7.38
CA VAL A 154 -1.74 -16.14 -6.88
C VAL A 154 -0.73 -16.02 -5.76
N ARG A 155 0.27 -15.17 -5.93
CA ARG A 155 1.34 -14.91 -4.97
C ARG A 155 0.77 -14.45 -3.62
N THR A 156 -0.11 -13.46 -3.64
CA THR A 156 -0.77 -12.96 -2.42
C THR A 156 -1.67 -14.02 -1.78
N VAL A 157 -2.43 -14.80 -2.57
CA VAL A 157 -3.25 -15.90 -2.04
C VAL A 157 -2.38 -16.95 -1.34
N ARG A 158 -1.24 -17.34 -1.93
CA ARG A 158 -0.32 -18.30 -1.31
C ARG A 158 0.22 -17.78 0.02
N ALA A 159 0.70 -16.53 0.05
CA ALA A 159 1.21 -15.91 1.27
C ALA A 159 0.14 -15.88 2.37
N LEU A 160 -1.09 -15.50 2.05
CA LEU A 160 -2.20 -15.50 3.01
C LEU A 160 -2.50 -16.90 3.55
N LEU A 161 -2.52 -17.93 2.70
CA LEU A 161 -2.74 -19.32 3.10
C LEU A 161 -1.61 -19.84 4.01
N GLU A 162 -0.36 -19.54 3.67
CA GLU A 162 0.83 -19.90 4.46
C GLU A 162 0.78 -19.30 5.87
N HIS A 163 0.18 -18.11 6.00
CA HIS A 163 0.00 -17.42 7.28
C HIS A 163 -1.33 -17.75 7.99
N GLY A 164 -2.13 -18.70 7.47
CA GLY A 164 -3.29 -19.23 8.18
C GLY A 164 -4.65 -18.75 7.70
N ALA A 165 -4.74 -17.94 6.63
CA ALA A 165 -6.02 -17.48 6.07
C ALA A 165 -6.96 -18.63 5.68
N GLY A 166 -6.42 -19.82 5.38
CA GLY A 166 -7.17 -21.02 5.03
C GLY A 166 -7.93 -21.67 6.19
N THR A 167 -7.70 -21.26 7.45
CA THR A 167 -8.37 -21.84 8.62
C THR A 167 -9.84 -21.42 8.74
N TRP A 168 -10.24 -20.33 8.08
CA TRP A 168 -11.63 -19.88 8.06
C TRP A 168 -12.33 -20.36 6.79
N ALA A 169 -13.03 -21.50 6.90
CA ALA A 169 -13.73 -22.13 5.78
C ALA A 169 -14.68 -21.17 5.02
N GLY A 170 -15.34 -20.24 5.73
CA GLY A 170 -16.22 -19.24 5.10
C GLY A 170 -15.48 -18.30 4.15
N ALA A 171 -14.26 -17.87 4.50
CA ALA A 171 -13.42 -17.06 3.61
C ALA A 171 -12.90 -17.86 2.42
N VAL A 172 -12.50 -19.13 2.62
CA VAL A 172 -12.03 -20.01 1.54
C VAL A 172 -13.12 -20.22 0.49
N GLU A 173 -14.34 -20.54 0.91
CA GLU A 173 -15.48 -20.74 0.00
C GLU A 173 -15.86 -19.46 -0.75
N TRP A 174 -15.85 -18.31 -0.07
CA TRP A 174 -16.10 -17.02 -0.72
C TRP A 174 -14.99 -16.68 -1.73
N ALA A 175 -13.72 -16.85 -1.36
CA ALA A 175 -12.58 -16.62 -2.23
C ALA A 175 -12.62 -17.53 -3.47
N LEU A 176 -12.97 -18.81 -3.29
CA LEU A 176 -13.15 -19.75 -4.40
C LEU A 176 -14.29 -19.33 -5.33
N THR A 177 -15.40 -18.86 -4.76
CA THR A 177 -16.54 -18.32 -5.53
C THR A 177 -16.12 -17.10 -6.35
N GLN A 178 -15.36 -16.17 -5.76
CA GLN A 178 -14.85 -14.99 -6.49
C GLN A 178 -13.86 -15.37 -7.59
N ALA A 179 -12.92 -16.28 -7.33
CA ALA A 179 -11.98 -16.75 -8.34
C ALA A 179 -12.70 -17.40 -9.54
N ARG A 180 -13.73 -18.23 -9.29
CA ARG A 180 -14.55 -18.83 -10.36
C ARG A 180 -15.35 -17.80 -11.15
N ARG A 181 -15.94 -16.82 -10.48
CA ARG A 181 -16.65 -15.72 -11.15
C ARG A 181 -15.71 -14.97 -12.11
N MET A 182 -14.49 -14.71 -11.67
CA MET A 182 -13.50 -13.99 -12.47
C MET A 182 -12.90 -14.83 -13.60
N LEU A 183 -12.92 -16.16 -13.52
CA LEU A 183 -12.55 -17.06 -14.63
C LEU A 183 -13.51 -16.96 -15.82
N GLU A 184 -14.79 -16.75 -15.54
CA GLU A 184 -15.82 -16.59 -16.56
C GLU A 184 -15.88 -15.16 -17.10
N ALA A 185 -15.35 -14.19 -16.35
CA ALA A 185 -15.26 -12.80 -16.74
C ALA A 185 -13.96 -12.51 -17.50
N ASP A 186 -14.01 -11.60 -18.47
CA ASP A 186 -12.80 -11.01 -19.02
C ASP A 186 -12.31 -9.93 -18.04
N VAL A 187 -11.11 -10.10 -17.48
CA VAL A 187 -10.49 -9.16 -16.53
C VAL A 187 -10.44 -7.75 -17.13
N GLU A 188 -10.12 -7.62 -18.41
CA GLU A 188 -10.09 -6.33 -19.11
C GLU A 188 -11.47 -5.66 -19.09
N GLN A 189 -12.52 -6.42 -19.44
CA GLN A 189 -13.89 -5.90 -19.47
C GLN A 189 -14.42 -5.55 -18.08
N GLU A 190 -14.06 -6.33 -17.07
CA GLU A 190 -14.45 -6.04 -15.68
C GLU A 190 -13.76 -4.78 -15.15
N LEU A 191 -12.48 -4.56 -15.48
CA LEU A 191 -11.76 -3.33 -15.14
C LEU A 191 -12.37 -2.13 -15.86
N LEU A 192 -12.62 -2.25 -17.17
CA LEU A 192 -13.25 -1.20 -17.96
C LEU A 192 -14.64 -0.83 -17.41
N ARG A 193 -15.49 -1.83 -17.14
CA ARG A 193 -16.83 -1.63 -16.57
C ARG A 193 -16.79 -0.82 -15.28
N ARG A 194 -15.86 -1.13 -14.36
CA ARG A 194 -15.71 -0.41 -13.09
C ARG A 194 -15.25 1.03 -13.31
N LEU A 195 -14.33 1.25 -14.24
CA LEU A 195 -13.88 2.59 -14.60
C LEU A 195 -15.02 3.43 -15.19
N GLU A 196 -15.84 2.85 -16.07
CA GLU A 196 -17.00 3.53 -16.64
C GLU A 196 -18.09 3.81 -15.59
N GLU A 197 -18.28 2.94 -14.60
CA GLU A 197 -19.18 3.19 -13.47
C GLU A 197 -18.73 4.36 -12.60
N ALA A 198 -17.41 4.51 -12.41
CA ALA A 198 -16.84 5.57 -11.59
C ALA A 198 -16.74 6.93 -12.32
N HIS A 199 -16.44 6.91 -13.63
CA HIS A 199 -16.09 8.11 -14.38
C HIS A 199 -17.07 8.47 -15.50
N GLY A 200 -18.03 7.60 -15.79
CA GLY A 200 -18.92 7.69 -16.95
C GLY A 200 -18.38 6.90 -18.15
N SER A 201 -19.29 6.52 -19.04
CA SER A 201 -18.96 5.79 -20.28
C SER A 201 -18.61 6.73 -21.43
N GLY A 202 -18.05 6.15 -22.51
CA GLY A 202 -17.78 6.87 -23.77
C GLY A 202 -16.39 7.49 -23.87
N PHE A 203 -15.48 7.13 -22.95
CA PHE A 203 -14.05 7.42 -23.09
C PHE A 203 -13.37 6.34 -23.92
N ASP A 204 -12.35 6.71 -24.68
CA ASP A 204 -11.43 5.73 -25.26
C ASP A 204 -10.67 5.03 -24.11
N ALA A 205 -10.38 3.75 -24.29
CA ALA A 205 -9.64 2.96 -23.33
C ALA A 205 -8.37 2.37 -23.97
N MET A 206 -7.28 2.39 -23.22
CA MET A 206 -6.04 1.71 -23.56
C MET A 206 -5.84 0.53 -22.62
N VAL A 207 -5.42 -0.60 -23.17
CA VAL A 207 -5.17 -1.82 -22.40
C VAL A 207 -3.72 -2.23 -22.58
N ARG A 208 -3.05 -2.51 -21.45
CA ARG A 208 -1.72 -3.09 -21.40
C ARG A 208 -1.73 -4.39 -20.61
N ARG A 209 -0.82 -5.29 -20.99
CA ARG A 209 -0.62 -6.58 -20.34
C ARG A 209 0.87 -6.73 -20.10
N ASP A 210 1.25 -6.75 -18.84
CA ASP A 210 2.64 -6.77 -18.41
C ASP A 210 2.85 -7.84 -17.33
N LEU A 211 4.08 -8.33 -17.22
CA LEU A 211 4.46 -9.23 -16.12
C LEU A 211 4.98 -8.39 -14.96
N VAL A 212 4.20 -8.33 -13.88
CA VAL A 212 4.56 -7.65 -12.63
C VAL A 212 4.76 -8.73 -11.56
N ASP A 213 5.95 -8.76 -10.95
CA ASP A 213 6.32 -9.76 -9.94
C ASP A 213 6.13 -11.23 -10.36
N GLY A 214 6.20 -11.49 -11.67
CA GLY A 214 6.01 -12.82 -12.27
C GLY A 214 4.57 -13.22 -12.52
N GLU A 215 3.60 -12.32 -12.27
CA GLU A 215 2.18 -12.51 -12.57
C GLU A 215 1.77 -11.61 -13.73
N GLU A 216 0.96 -12.14 -14.65
CA GLU A 216 0.37 -11.31 -15.71
C GLU A 216 -0.64 -10.36 -15.06
N THR A 217 -0.44 -9.07 -15.31
CA THR A 217 -1.29 -7.98 -14.86
C THR A 217 -1.87 -7.26 -16.08
N VAL A 218 -3.19 -7.12 -16.10
CA VAL A 218 -3.93 -6.32 -17.09
C VAL A 218 -4.14 -4.95 -16.49
N THR A 219 -3.75 -3.90 -17.22
CA THR A 219 -4.02 -2.51 -16.86
C THR A 219 -4.93 -1.90 -17.92
N VAL A 220 -6.01 -1.28 -17.48
CA VAL A 220 -6.95 -0.53 -18.32
C VAL A 220 -6.93 0.93 -17.90
N GLU A 221 -6.73 1.82 -18.85
CA GLU A 221 -6.70 3.27 -18.64
C GLU A 221 -7.73 3.96 -19.52
N LEU A 222 -8.59 4.78 -18.92
CA LEU A 222 -9.47 5.69 -19.63
C LEU A 222 -8.68 6.93 -20.08
N LEU A 223 -8.93 7.34 -21.32
CA LEU A 223 -8.25 8.45 -21.96
C LEU A 223 -9.15 9.68 -22.06
N ARG A 224 -8.54 10.85 -21.88
CA ARG A 224 -9.13 12.16 -22.19
C ARG A 224 -8.13 12.93 -23.03
N ASP A 225 -8.54 13.35 -24.21
CA ASP A 225 -7.67 14.04 -25.18
C ASP A 225 -6.39 13.27 -25.52
N GLY A 226 -6.46 11.92 -25.50
CA GLY A 226 -5.34 11.02 -25.77
C GLY A 226 -4.45 10.69 -24.57
N GLU A 227 -4.68 11.31 -23.42
CA GLU A 227 -3.87 11.10 -22.20
C GLU A 227 -4.64 10.29 -21.14
N PRO A 228 -3.99 9.35 -20.43
CA PRO A 228 -4.60 8.64 -19.30
C PRO A 228 -5.04 9.60 -18.19
N PHE A 229 -6.27 9.45 -17.70
CA PHE A 229 -6.76 10.21 -16.54
C PHE A 229 -7.31 9.34 -15.41
N ALA A 230 -7.66 8.09 -15.70
CA ALA A 230 -8.10 7.10 -14.73
C ALA A 230 -7.63 5.72 -15.17
N GLY A 231 -7.21 4.89 -14.22
CA GLY A 231 -6.70 3.55 -14.52
C GLY A 231 -7.03 2.56 -13.42
N ALA A 232 -7.13 1.29 -13.81
CA ALA A 232 -7.27 0.17 -12.90
C ALA A 232 -6.51 -1.03 -13.44
N ASP A 233 -6.01 -1.87 -12.54
CA ASP A 233 -5.31 -3.09 -12.89
C ASP A 233 -5.79 -4.30 -12.10
N GLY A 234 -5.44 -5.49 -12.59
CA GLY A 234 -5.68 -6.76 -11.92
C GLY A 234 -4.91 -7.91 -12.58
N GLN A 235 -4.60 -8.95 -11.80
CA GLN A 235 -3.92 -10.15 -12.30
C GLN A 235 -4.92 -11.13 -12.89
N THR A 236 -4.43 -12.03 -13.74
CA THR A 236 -5.24 -13.05 -14.42
C THR A 236 -5.15 -14.45 -13.79
N GLY A 237 -4.57 -14.56 -12.59
CA GLY A 237 -4.27 -15.82 -11.93
C GLY A 237 -5.47 -16.61 -11.36
N HIS A 238 -6.71 -16.22 -11.67
CA HIS A 238 -7.93 -16.78 -11.08
C HIS A 238 -8.08 -18.31 -11.27
N ALA A 239 -7.57 -18.86 -12.38
CA ALA A 239 -7.57 -20.30 -12.65
C ALA A 239 -6.78 -21.08 -11.59
N VAL A 240 -5.56 -20.62 -11.35
CA VAL A 240 -4.63 -21.21 -10.38
C VAL A 240 -5.17 -21.03 -8.96
N ILE A 241 -5.74 -19.87 -8.65
CA ILE A 241 -6.36 -19.62 -7.33
C ILE A 241 -7.52 -20.57 -7.09
N ALA A 242 -8.41 -20.78 -8.07
CA ALA A 242 -9.53 -21.70 -7.94
C ALA A 242 -9.08 -23.18 -7.77
N GLU A 243 -7.92 -23.54 -8.30
CA GLU A 243 -7.29 -24.84 -8.04
C GLU A 243 -6.70 -24.92 -6.63
N LEU A 244 -5.96 -23.90 -6.19
CA LEU A 244 -5.36 -23.84 -4.86
C LEU A 244 -6.41 -23.95 -3.75
N LEU A 245 -7.47 -23.15 -3.83
CA LEU A 245 -8.49 -23.08 -2.79
C LEU A 245 -9.34 -24.35 -2.71
N ARG A 246 -9.46 -25.12 -3.80
CA ARG A 246 -10.10 -26.46 -3.76
C ARG A 246 -9.33 -27.47 -2.91
N GLY A 247 -8.01 -27.28 -2.77
CA GLY A 247 -7.14 -28.14 -1.99
C GLY A 247 -7.05 -27.76 -0.50
N VAL A 248 -7.67 -26.64 -0.09
CA VAL A 248 -7.71 -26.20 1.30
C VAL A 248 -8.91 -26.89 1.97
N GLY A 249 -8.68 -28.08 2.54
CA GLY A 249 -9.69 -28.90 3.20
C GLY A 249 -9.11 -29.70 4.35
#